data_AF-A0A1X0D0M4-F1
#
_entry.id   AF-A0A1X0D0M4-F1
#
_cell.length_a   1.000
_cell.length_b   1.000
_cell.length_c   1.000
_cell.angle_alpha   90.00
_cell.angle_beta   90.00
_cell.angle_gamma   90.00
#
_symmetry.space_group_name_H-M   'P 1'
#
loop_
_entity.id
_entity.type
_entity.pdbx_description
1 polymer ?
#
loop_
_entity_poly.entity_id
_entity_poly.type
_entity_poly.pdbx_seq_one_letter_code
_entity_poly.pdbx_strand_id
1 'polypeptide(L)'
;MNGAIKEPAGGLGASPSPAGAASSSRDSLSVVLAGGGTAGHVEPAMAVADALSALDPRVRITALGTRRGLETRLVPERGYHLELITPVPLPRKLSGDLARLPPRVWRAVRETRAVLDAVDADVVIGFGGYVAVPAYLAARGFRLRRSRRRVPVVIHEANARAGLANRVG
;
A
#
# COMPACT_ATOMS: atom_id res chain seq x y z
N MET A 1 -37.85 -15.37 -63.53
CA MET A 1 -36.56 -16.03 -63.28
C MET A 1 -36.00 -15.40 -62.00
N ASN A 2 -36.47 -15.80 -60.82
CA ASN A 2 -36.06 -16.94 -59.98
C ASN A 2 -34.67 -16.80 -59.32
N GLY A 3 -34.71 -16.70 -57.99
CA GLY A 3 -33.70 -17.22 -57.05
C GLY A 3 -32.73 -16.17 -56.48
N ALA A 4 -32.35 -16.17 -55.20
CA ALA A 4 -32.77 -16.92 -54.02
C ALA A 4 -32.12 -16.22 -52.81
N ILE A 5 -32.80 -16.26 -51.66
CA ILE A 5 -32.26 -15.84 -50.36
C ILE A 5 -31.23 -16.88 -49.89
N LYS A 6 -30.07 -16.44 -49.37
CA LYS A 6 -29.32 -17.21 -48.34
C LYS A 6 -28.31 -16.34 -47.57
N GLU A 7 -28.70 -15.89 -46.39
CA GLU A 7 -27.80 -15.83 -45.21
C GLU A 7 -27.54 -17.28 -44.75
N PRO A 8 -26.35 -17.64 -44.22
CA PRO A 8 -26.17 -17.46 -42.77
C PRO A 8 -24.72 -17.25 -42.25
N ALA A 9 -24.69 -16.58 -41.09
CA ALA A 9 -23.95 -16.93 -39.86
C ALA A 9 -22.42 -16.98 -39.82
N GLY A 10 -21.88 -16.19 -38.88
CA GLY A 10 -20.86 -16.69 -37.94
C GLY A 10 -19.58 -15.86 -37.87
N GLY A 11 -19.36 -15.19 -36.73
CA GLY A 11 -18.02 -14.70 -36.36
C GLY A 11 -18.01 -13.49 -35.43
N LEU A 12 -18.47 -13.65 -34.19
CA LEU A 12 -18.20 -12.70 -33.11
C LEU A 12 -16.69 -12.65 -32.83
N GLY A 13 -16.01 -11.63 -33.36
CA GLY A 13 -14.73 -11.17 -32.82
C GLY A 13 -14.99 -10.37 -31.55
N ALA A 14 -15.12 -11.07 -30.42
CA ALA A 14 -15.15 -10.43 -29.11
C ALA A 14 -13.79 -9.76 -28.85
N SER A 15 -13.72 -8.45 -29.03
CA SER A 15 -12.67 -7.64 -28.42
C SER A 15 -12.65 -7.93 -26.91
N PRO A 16 -11.48 -8.18 -26.30
CA PRO A 16 -11.42 -8.46 -24.87
C PRO A 16 -11.99 -7.25 -24.13
N SER A 17 -13.14 -7.48 -23.50
CA SER A 17 -13.80 -6.55 -22.60
C SER A 17 -12.81 -6.20 -21.47
N PRO A 18 -12.53 -4.92 -21.20
CA PRO A 18 -11.70 -4.56 -20.06
C PRO A 18 -12.43 -5.02 -18.80
N ALA A 19 -11.91 -6.09 -18.21
CA ALA A 19 -12.38 -6.59 -16.93
C ALA A 19 -12.28 -5.46 -15.90
N GLY A 20 -13.44 -5.05 -15.38
CA GLY A 20 -13.55 -4.24 -14.17
C GLY A 20 -13.81 -2.76 -14.39
N ALA A 21 -14.94 -2.42 -15.00
CA ALA A 21 -15.63 -1.17 -14.66
C ALA A 21 -16.10 -1.26 -13.19
N ALA A 22 -15.22 -0.93 -12.25
CA ALA A 22 -15.62 -0.58 -10.90
C ALA A 22 -16.17 0.85 -10.94
N SER A 23 -17.44 0.97 -10.61
CA SER A 23 -18.23 2.20 -10.63
C SER A 23 -17.62 3.36 -9.82
N SER A 24 -17.79 4.56 -10.39
CA SER A 24 -17.55 5.89 -9.83
C SER A 24 -18.15 6.16 -8.43
N SER A 25 -17.32 6.62 -7.49
CA SER A 25 -17.65 7.60 -6.42
C SER A 25 -16.51 7.87 -5.42
N ARG A 26 -15.24 7.83 -5.84
CA ARG A 26 -14.17 8.52 -5.14
C ARG A 26 -13.47 9.42 -6.14
N ASP A 27 -13.62 10.73 -5.97
CA ASP A 27 -13.01 11.74 -6.86
C ASP A 27 -11.48 11.74 -6.81
N SER A 28 -10.87 10.94 -5.92
CA SER A 28 -9.43 10.94 -5.69
C SER A 28 -9.00 9.64 -5.01
N LEU A 29 -8.05 8.91 -5.60
CA LEU A 29 -7.44 7.72 -5.00
C LEU A 29 -6.63 8.11 -3.76
N SER A 30 -6.80 7.39 -2.65
CA SER A 30 -6.01 7.57 -1.42
C SER A 30 -4.93 6.49 -1.28
N VAL A 31 -3.67 6.88 -1.39
CA VAL A 31 -2.52 5.95 -1.39
C VAL A 31 -1.68 6.16 -0.14
N VAL A 32 -1.46 5.09 0.60
CA VAL A 32 -0.59 5.09 1.78
C VAL A 32 0.73 4.40 1.45
N LEU A 33 1.85 5.11 1.63
CA LEU A 33 3.19 4.60 1.33
C LEU A 33 3.91 4.24 2.63
N ALA A 34 4.21 2.95 2.82
CA ALA A 34 4.90 2.44 3.99
C ALA A 34 6.37 2.15 3.68
N GLY A 35 7.22 3.17 3.81
CA GLY A 35 8.68 3.07 3.66
C GLY A 35 9.38 3.99 4.64
N GLY A 36 10.06 3.45 5.66
CA GLY A 36 10.61 4.28 6.74
C GLY A 36 11.84 3.67 7.44
N GLY A 37 12.66 4.53 8.04
CA GLY A 37 13.84 4.18 8.83
C GLY A 37 15.18 4.37 8.12
N THR A 38 15.30 4.07 6.82
CA THR A 38 16.54 4.29 6.04
C THR A 38 16.24 4.87 4.65
N ALA A 39 17.22 5.55 4.05
CA ALA A 39 17.09 6.13 2.71
C ALA A 39 16.68 5.10 1.65
N GLY A 40 17.16 3.86 1.74
CA GLY A 40 16.84 2.78 0.79
C GLY A 40 15.39 2.31 0.78
N HIS A 41 14.56 2.72 1.74
CA HIS A 41 13.11 2.49 1.71
C HIS A 41 12.32 3.78 1.47
N VAL A 42 12.83 4.91 1.95
CA VAL A 42 12.17 6.22 1.83
C VAL A 42 12.25 6.74 0.39
N GLU A 43 13.40 6.63 -0.26
CA GLU A 43 13.60 7.19 -1.60
C GLU A 43 12.74 6.49 -2.67
N PRO A 44 12.65 5.14 -2.73
CA PRO A 44 11.73 4.47 -3.64
C PRO A 44 10.26 4.83 -3.36
N ALA A 45 9.90 5.04 -2.08
CA ALA A 45 8.55 5.48 -1.73
C ALA A 45 8.25 6.88 -2.27
N MET A 46 9.20 7.81 -2.15
CA MET A 46 9.04 9.16 -2.71
C MET A 46 9.01 9.16 -4.24
N ALA A 47 9.84 8.35 -4.89
CA ALA A 47 9.80 8.22 -6.35
C ALA A 47 8.43 7.72 -6.85
N VAL A 48 7.80 6.78 -6.13
CA VAL A 48 6.43 6.35 -6.44
C VAL A 48 5.40 7.43 -6.13
N ALA A 49 5.57 8.20 -5.05
CA ALA A 49 4.70 9.34 -4.75
C ALA A 49 4.73 10.37 -5.90
N ASP A 50 5.94 10.75 -6.32
CA ASP A 50 6.18 11.72 -7.40
C ASP A 50 5.53 11.24 -8.70
N ALA A 51 5.73 9.97 -9.05
CA ALA A 51 5.13 9.37 -10.25
C ALA A 51 3.60 9.35 -10.20
N LEU A 52 3.00 8.98 -9.06
CA LEU A 52 1.55 8.96 -8.90
C LEU A 52 0.94 10.36 -8.99
N SER A 53 1.56 11.34 -8.32
CA SER A 53 1.13 12.74 -8.37
C SER A 53 1.27 13.36 -9.76
N ALA A 54 2.30 12.96 -10.53
CA ALA A 54 2.47 13.39 -11.92
C ALA A 54 1.42 12.79 -12.87
N LEU A 55 0.97 11.56 -12.61
CA LEU A 55 -0.06 10.88 -13.41
C LEU A 55 -1.47 11.44 -13.14
N ASP A 56 -1.80 11.68 -11.87
CA ASP A 56 -3.06 12.33 -11.47
C ASP A 56 -2.83 13.17 -10.20
N PRO A 57 -2.83 14.51 -10.33
CA PRO A 57 -2.63 15.42 -9.19
C PRO A 57 -3.68 15.31 -8.09
N ARG A 58 -4.82 14.65 -8.34
CA ARG A 58 -5.86 14.42 -7.32
C ARG A 58 -5.51 13.28 -6.39
N VAL A 59 -4.54 12.42 -6.74
CA VAL A 59 -4.12 11.30 -5.87
C VAL A 59 -3.61 11.85 -4.54
N ARG A 60 -4.23 11.42 -3.45
CA ARG A 60 -3.83 11.80 -2.10
C ARG A 60 -2.77 10.84 -1.61
N ILE A 61 -1.55 11.34 -1.42
CA ILE A 61 -0.44 10.56 -0.87
C ILE A 61 -0.32 10.81 0.63
N THR A 62 -0.28 9.73 1.42
CA THR A 62 0.13 9.77 2.83
C THR A 62 1.29 8.80 3.04
N ALA A 63 2.46 9.32 3.42
CA ALA A 63 3.58 8.48 3.82
C ALA A 63 3.44 8.07 5.29
N LEU A 64 3.76 6.80 5.59
CA LEU A 64 3.90 6.30 6.95
C LEU A 64 5.37 6.29 7.35
N GLY A 65 5.64 6.86 8.51
CA GLY A 65 6.97 7.05 9.03
C GLY A 65 7.10 6.79 10.52
N THR A 66 8.30 7.05 11.02
CA THR A 66 8.65 6.99 12.43
C THR A 66 9.28 8.31 12.84
N ARG A 67 9.13 8.69 14.11
CA ARG A 67 9.70 9.95 14.65
C ARG A 67 11.23 10.06 14.55
N ARG A 68 11.93 8.97 14.20
CA ARG A 68 13.40 8.88 14.23
C ARG A 68 14.01 8.73 12.84
N GLY A 69 13.20 8.61 11.79
CA GLY A 69 13.70 8.32 10.46
C GLY A 69 13.82 9.56 9.56
N LEU A 70 14.58 9.41 8.48
CA LEU A 70 14.84 10.44 7.48
C LEU A 70 13.55 10.96 6.82
N GLU A 71 12.49 10.15 6.82
CA GLU A 71 11.17 10.51 6.34
C GLU A 71 10.60 11.79 6.97
N THR A 72 10.98 12.10 8.22
CA THR A 72 10.54 13.32 8.93
C THR A 72 10.97 14.62 8.28
N ARG A 73 12.02 14.59 7.45
CA ARG A 73 12.48 15.73 6.66
C ARG A 73 12.09 15.58 5.19
N LEU A 74 12.40 14.43 4.61
CA LEU A 74 12.26 14.18 3.17
C LEU A 74 10.81 14.19 2.67
N VAL A 75 9.85 13.74 3.49
CA VAL A 75 8.44 13.68 3.09
C VAL A 75 7.81 15.08 3.07
N PRO A 76 7.92 15.90 4.16
CA PRO A 76 7.40 17.26 4.13
C PRO A 76 8.10 18.16 3.10
N GLU A 77 9.41 18.00 2.88
CA GLU A 77 10.17 18.77 1.87
C GLU A 77 9.65 18.53 0.44
N ARG A 78 9.12 17.34 0.16
CA ARG A 78 8.47 17.00 -1.12
C ARG A 78 6.99 17.38 -1.19
N GLY A 79 6.43 17.95 -0.12
CA GLY A 79 5.02 18.38 -0.08
C GLY A 79 4.02 17.26 0.23
N TYR A 80 4.48 16.10 0.69
CA TYR A 80 3.61 14.97 1.03
C TYR A 80 3.19 14.96 2.51
N HIS A 81 2.01 14.42 2.77
CA HIS A 81 1.52 14.23 4.13
C HIS A 81 2.28 13.10 4.82
N LEU A 82 2.74 13.32 6.05
CA LEU A 82 3.48 12.34 6.84
C LEU A 82 2.71 11.96 8.11
N GLU A 83 2.41 10.68 8.26
CA GLU A 83 1.83 10.11 9.47
C GLU A 83 2.86 9.26 10.22
N LEU A 84 2.95 9.46 11.53
CA LEU A 84 4.00 8.86 12.36
C LEU A 84 3.43 7.78 13.28
N ILE A 85 4.00 6.59 13.19
CA ILE A 85 3.64 5.45 14.03
C ILE A 85 4.81 4.99 14.90
N THR A 86 4.49 4.14 15.89
CA THR A 86 5.48 3.48 16.74
C THR A 86 6.40 2.62 15.86
N PRO A 87 7.73 2.82 15.92
CA PRO A 87 8.67 2.01 15.15
C PRO A 87 8.69 0.56 15.64
N VAL A 88 8.67 -0.38 14.70
CA VAL A 88 8.86 -1.81 14.98
C VAL A 88 10.19 -2.28 14.39
N PRO A 89 11.31 -2.16 15.13
CA PRO A 89 12.58 -2.71 14.69
C PRO A 89 12.54 -4.23 14.83
N LEU A 90 12.45 -4.93 13.70
CA LEU A 90 12.57 -6.39 13.72
C LEU A 90 14.03 -6.79 13.95
N PRO A 91 14.35 -7.52 15.03
CA PRO A 91 15.71 -7.98 15.29
C PRO A 91 16.18 -8.92 14.19
N ARG A 92 17.45 -8.76 13.78
CA ARG A 92 18.09 -9.65 12.78
C ARG A 92 18.41 -11.05 13.34
N LYS A 93 18.38 -11.21 14.67
CA LYS A 93 18.65 -12.47 15.40
C LYS A 93 17.53 -12.70 16.42
N LEU A 94 17.13 -13.96 16.58
CA LEU A 94 16.24 -14.37 17.66
C LEU A 94 16.97 -14.11 19.00
N SER A 95 16.41 -13.22 19.82
CA SER A 95 16.99 -12.77 21.09
C SER A 95 15.87 -12.42 22.06
N GLY A 96 16.18 -12.19 23.34
CA GLY A 96 15.19 -11.79 24.35
C GLY A 96 14.39 -10.53 23.97
N ASP A 97 14.91 -9.71 23.06
CA ASP A 97 14.20 -8.55 22.49
C ASP A 97 12.93 -8.92 21.73
N LEU A 98 12.81 -10.17 21.24
CA LEU A 98 11.56 -10.66 20.63
C LEU A 98 10.38 -10.60 21.60
N ALA A 99 10.61 -10.82 22.90
CA ALA A 99 9.54 -10.79 23.90
C ALA A 99 8.93 -9.39 24.06
N ARG A 100 9.67 -8.34 23.67
CA ARG A 100 9.20 -6.93 23.72
C ARG A 100 8.50 -6.49 22.43
N LEU A 101 8.53 -7.30 21.38
CA LEU A 101 7.93 -6.97 20.09
C LEU A 101 6.40 -7.03 20.08
N PRO A 102 5.72 -8.04 20.64
CA PRO A 102 4.26 -8.15 20.54
C PRO A 102 3.49 -6.88 20.97
N PRO A 103 3.75 -6.27 22.15
CA PRO A 103 3.02 -5.07 22.54
C PRO A 103 3.32 -3.88 21.63
N ARG A 104 4.56 -3.77 21.12
CA ARG A 104 4.96 -2.70 20.19
C ARG A 104 4.29 -2.86 18.83
N VAL A 105 4.28 -4.08 18.29
CA VAL A 105 3.59 -4.42 17.04
C VAL A 105 2.10 -4.11 17.17
N TRP A 106 1.47 -4.56 18.25
CA TRP A 106 0.05 -4.31 18.47
C TRP A 106 -0.28 -2.82 18.53
N ARG A 107 0.54 -2.04 19.24
CA ARG A 107 0.40 -0.58 19.28
C ARG A 107 0.56 0.05 17.90
N ALA A 108 1.63 -0.29 17.18
CA ALA A 108 1.90 0.24 15.85
C ALA A 108 0.77 -0.11 14.88
N VAL A 109 0.25 -1.35 14.90
CA VAL A 109 -0.89 -1.77 14.08
C VAL A 109 -2.15 -0.95 14.38
N ARG A 110 -2.42 -0.62 15.65
CA ARG A 110 -3.55 0.23 16.02
C ARG A 110 -3.39 1.66 15.51
N GLU A 111 -2.21 2.24 15.65
CA GLU A 111 -1.88 3.59 15.15
C GLU A 111 -1.99 3.64 13.63
N THR A 112 -1.36 2.70 12.93
CA THR A 112 -1.48 2.55 11.47
C THR A 112 -2.94 2.40 11.04
N ARG A 113 -3.73 1.57 11.73
CA ARG A 113 -5.14 1.41 11.38
C ARG A 113 -5.93 2.70 11.52
N ALA A 114 -5.67 3.48 12.56
CA ALA A 114 -6.29 4.78 12.72
C ALA A 114 -5.94 5.72 11.55
N VAL A 115 -4.69 5.69 11.07
CA VAL A 115 -4.28 6.43 9.86
C VAL A 115 -5.05 5.94 8.63
N LEU A 116 -5.06 4.62 8.35
CA LEU A 116 -5.76 4.06 7.18
C LEU A 116 -7.25 4.43 7.17
N ASP A 117 -7.89 4.37 8.34
CA ASP A 117 -9.30 4.75 8.51
C ASP A 117 -9.49 6.28 8.33
N ALA A 118 -8.60 7.11 8.86
CA ALA A 118 -8.71 8.57 8.79
C ALA A 118 -8.51 9.13 7.37
N VAL A 119 -7.59 8.53 6.59
CA VAL A 119 -7.32 8.97 5.21
C VAL A 119 -8.22 8.26 4.18
N ASP A 120 -9.09 7.36 4.62
CA ASP A 120 -9.90 6.47 3.78
C ASP A 120 -9.05 5.77 2.71
N ALA A 121 -8.03 5.05 3.17
CA ALA A 121 -7.00 4.46 2.32
C ALA A 121 -7.59 3.44 1.32
N ASP A 122 -7.30 3.63 0.03
CA ASP A 122 -7.69 2.71 -1.04
C ASP A 122 -6.64 1.63 -1.27
N VAL A 123 -5.37 1.93 -1.02
CA VAL A 123 -4.26 0.99 -1.18
C VAL A 123 -3.09 1.37 -0.26
N VAL A 124 -2.39 0.36 0.24
CA VAL A 124 -1.09 0.51 0.90
C VAL A 124 0.00 -0.02 -0.02
N ILE A 125 1.05 0.76 -0.24
CA ILE A 125 2.26 0.32 -0.95
C ILE A 125 3.40 0.24 0.06
N GLY A 126 3.97 -0.94 0.25
CA GLY A 126 5.06 -1.16 1.20
C GLY A 126 6.42 -1.24 0.52
N PHE A 127 7.38 -0.51 1.07
CA PHE A 127 8.78 -0.45 0.60
C PHE A 127 9.75 -1.06 1.62
N GLY A 128 9.23 -1.65 2.71
CA GLY A 128 10.03 -2.21 3.79
C GLY A 128 10.28 -1.24 4.95
N GLY A 129 11.28 -1.55 5.76
CA GLY A 129 11.62 -0.75 6.94
C GLY A 129 10.70 -0.96 8.15
N TYR A 130 10.78 -0.07 9.13
CA TYR A 130 10.17 -0.26 10.46
C TYR A 130 8.65 -0.08 10.53
N VAL A 131 8.03 0.33 9.42
CA VAL A 131 6.60 0.61 9.30
C VAL A 131 5.85 -0.42 8.45
N ALA A 132 6.56 -1.24 7.67
CA ALA A 132 5.94 -2.17 6.71
C ALA A 132 5.09 -3.25 7.39
N VAL A 133 5.63 -3.93 8.41
CA VAL A 133 4.87 -4.97 9.13
C VAL A 133 3.59 -4.45 9.77
N PRO A 134 3.58 -3.35 10.56
CA PRO A 134 2.33 -2.82 11.08
C PRO A 134 1.39 -2.34 9.97
N ALA A 135 1.89 -1.77 8.86
CA ALA A 135 1.11 -1.42 7.68
C ALA A 135 0.34 -2.62 7.10
N TYR A 136 1.02 -3.73 6.86
CA TYR A 136 0.42 -4.93 6.27
C TYR A 136 -0.60 -5.58 7.20
N LEU A 137 -0.28 -5.65 8.49
CA LEU A 137 -1.19 -6.21 9.49
C LEU A 137 -2.44 -5.34 9.67
N ALA A 138 -2.30 -4.02 9.65
CA ALA A 138 -3.43 -3.09 9.71
C ALA A 138 -4.32 -3.20 8.46
N ALA A 139 -3.73 -3.23 7.27
CA ALA A 139 -4.42 -3.29 5.98
C ALA A 139 -5.20 -4.61 5.78
N ARG A 140 -4.64 -5.76 6.21
CA ARG A 140 -5.31 -7.06 6.14
C ARG A 140 -6.59 -7.12 6.98
N GLY A 141 -6.66 -6.33 8.05
CA GLY A 141 -7.76 -6.29 9.00
C GLY A 141 -7.92 -7.59 9.83
N PHE A 142 -8.27 -7.46 11.11
CA PHE A 142 -8.73 -8.60 11.90
C PHE A 142 -10.17 -8.96 11.51
N ARG A 143 -10.41 -10.25 11.19
CA ARG A 143 -11.74 -10.80 10.80
C ARG A 143 -12.86 -10.57 11.82
N LEU A 144 -12.57 -10.07 13.02
CA LEU A 144 -13.56 -9.87 14.10
C LEU A 144 -14.49 -8.65 13.90
N ARG A 145 -14.18 -7.68 13.03
CA ARG A 145 -15.12 -6.58 12.72
C ARG A 145 -15.69 -6.74 11.31
N ARG A 146 -16.94 -7.22 11.25
CA ARG A 146 -17.72 -7.52 10.02
C ARG A 146 -17.90 -6.35 9.04
N SER A 147 -17.64 -5.10 9.44
CA SER A 147 -17.98 -3.91 8.66
C SER A 147 -16.79 -3.11 8.11
N ARG A 148 -15.56 -3.64 8.07
CA ARG A 148 -14.41 -2.89 7.52
C ARG A 148 -13.77 -3.60 6.34
N ARG A 149 -13.72 -2.88 5.21
CA ARG A 149 -13.07 -3.27 3.95
C ARG A 149 -11.59 -3.56 4.23
N ARG A 150 -11.08 -4.67 3.68
CA ARG A 150 -9.63 -4.92 3.63
C ARG A 150 -9.00 -3.89 2.70
N VAL A 151 -7.89 -3.29 3.11
CA VAL A 151 -7.13 -2.40 2.24
C VAL A 151 -6.15 -3.27 1.45
N PRO A 152 -6.18 -3.26 0.11
CA PRO A 152 -5.19 -3.92 -0.73
C PRO A 152 -3.77 -3.49 -0.36
N VAL A 153 -2.82 -4.44 -0.42
CA VAL A 153 -1.40 -4.19 -0.16
C VAL A 153 -0.61 -4.55 -1.41
N VAL A 154 0.21 -3.61 -1.88
CA VAL A 154 1.23 -3.80 -2.91
C VAL A 154 2.58 -3.76 -2.22
N ILE A 155 3.47 -4.70 -2.52
CA ILE A 155 4.82 -4.73 -1.95
C ILE A 155 5.81 -4.41 -3.05
N HIS A 156 6.61 -3.38 -2.83
CA HIS A 156 7.70 -2.96 -3.69
C HIS A 156 9.03 -3.32 -3.00
N GLU A 157 9.72 -4.32 -3.54
CA GLU A 157 11.02 -4.73 -3.04
C GLU A 157 12.14 -4.09 -3.85
N ALA A 158 12.78 -3.05 -3.30
CA ALA A 158 13.92 -2.37 -3.92
C ALA A 158 15.26 -3.11 -3.74
N ASN A 159 15.30 -4.23 -3.01
CA ASN A 159 16.54 -4.94 -2.67
C ASN A 159 16.70 -6.23 -3.48
N ALA A 160 17.85 -6.42 -4.14
CA ALA A 160 18.23 -7.65 -4.84
C ALA A 160 18.41 -8.89 -3.94
N ARG A 161 18.25 -8.74 -2.61
CA ARG A 161 18.23 -9.83 -1.62
C ARG A 161 17.17 -9.55 -0.56
N ALA A 162 16.22 -10.47 -0.44
CA ALA A 162 15.11 -10.36 0.49
C ALA A 162 15.56 -10.34 1.96
N GLY A 163 15.25 -9.23 2.64
CA GLY A 163 15.28 -9.17 4.09
C GLY A 163 14.26 -10.15 4.69
N LEU A 164 14.49 -10.61 5.92
CA LEU A 164 13.61 -11.54 6.65
C LEU A 164 12.12 -11.14 6.67
N ALA A 165 11.80 -9.86 6.50
CA ALA A 165 10.44 -9.33 6.42
C ALA A 165 9.66 -9.77 5.17
N ASN A 166 10.32 -10.18 4.08
CA ASN A 166 9.68 -10.59 2.83
C ASN A 166 9.43 -12.10 2.73
N ARG A 167 9.96 -12.90 3.66
CA ARG A 167 9.67 -14.35 3.72
C ARG A 167 8.37 -14.72 4.44
N VAL A 168 7.69 -13.74 5.02
CA VAL A 168 6.44 -13.89 5.78
C VAL A 168 5.22 -13.23 5.11
N GLY A 169 5.43 -12.61 3.95
CA GLY A 169 4.38 -12.04 3.11
C GLY A 169 3.60 -13.11 2.38
#